data_AF-A0A7X7UTY1-F1
#
_entry.id   AF-A0A7X7UTY1-F1
#
_cell.length_a   1.000
_cell.length_b   1.000
_cell.length_c   1.000
_cell.angle_alpha   90.00
_cell.angle_beta   90.00
_cell.angle_gamma   90.00
#
_symmetry.space_group_name_H-M   'P 1'
#
loop_
_entity.id
_entity.type
_entity.pdbx_description
1 polymer ?
#
loop_
_entity_poly.entity_id
_entity_poly.type
_entity_poly.pdbx_seq_one_letter_code
_entity_poly.pdbx_strand_id
1 'polypeptide(L)'
;NQVQFLIMHPPYHDIIKFSKDEKDLSNAKNTEDFLKMFGAVVDNGTPYLEKGRYFALVIGDKYSKGEWIPLGFYCMQEVLKRGYLLKSIIVKNFEETRAKRNQKELWRYRALVGGFYIFKHEYIMLFKKKGGDKHDR
;
A
#
# COMPACT_ATOMS: atom_id res chain seq x y z
N ASN A 1 -1.12 -16.46 -20.56
CA ASN A 1 -1.37 -15.01 -20.55
C ASN A 1 -0.41 -14.31 -19.61
N GLN A 2 0.31 -13.30 -20.08
CA GLN A 2 1.16 -12.43 -19.26
C GLN A 2 0.67 -10.97 -19.38
N VAL A 3 1.01 -10.13 -18.40
CA VAL A 3 0.68 -8.70 -18.35
C VAL A 3 1.93 -7.83 -18.34
N GLN A 4 1.79 -6.63 -18.87
CA GLN A 4 2.86 -5.63 -18.99
C GLN A 4 3.00 -4.73 -17.76
N PHE A 5 1.98 -4.69 -16.91
CA PHE A 5 1.94 -3.83 -15.74
C PHE A 5 0.99 -4.42 -14.70
N LEU A 6 1.41 -4.37 -13.43
CA LEU A 6 0.59 -4.77 -12.29
C LEU A 6 0.32 -3.52 -11.45
N ILE A 7 -0.93 -3.31 -11.04
CA ILE A 7 -1.29 -2.23 -10.10
C ILE A 7 -2.04 -2.88 -8.95
N MET A 8 -1.63 -2.58 -7.73
CA MET A 8 -2.37 -2.97 -6.53
C MET A 8 -2.68 -1.74 -5.71
N HIS A 9 -3.95 -1.62 -5.32
CA HIS A 9 -4.43 -0.65 -4.33
C HIS A 9 -5.14 -1.45 -3.22
N PRO A 10 -4.38 -2.16 -2.36
CA PRO A 10 -4.97 -2.99 -1.32
C PRO A 10 -5.74 -2.12 -0.31
N PRO A 11 -6.71 -2.68 0.42
CA PRO A 11 -7.35 -1.98 1.52
C PRO A 11 -6.31 -1.59 2.57
N TYR A 12 -6.50 -0.45 3.24
CA TYR A 12 -5.64 -0.01 4.35
C TYR A 12 -5.94 -0.83 5.62
N HIS A 13 -5.69 -2.14 5.61
CA HIS A 13 -6.04 -3.05 6.70
C HIS A 13 -7.54 -3.00 7.05
N ASP A 14 -7.87 -2.95 8.34
CA ASP A 14 -9.21 -2.93 8.94
C ASP A 14 -9.90 -1.56 8.95
N ILE A 15 -9.35 -0.53 8.27
CA ILE A 15 -9.99 0.80 8.22
C ILE A 15 -11.36 0.74 7.53
N ILE A 16 -11.50 -0.07 6.49
CA ILE A 16 -12.77 -0.33 5.80
C ILE A 16 -12.85 -1.83 5.50
N LYS A 17 -13.91 -2.49 5.99
CA LYS A 17 -14.19 -3.90 5.69
C LYS A 17 -15.01 -4.01 4.41
N PHE A 18 -14.52 -4.77 3.44
CA PHE A 18 -15.18 -4.95 2.14
C PHE A 18 -16.07 -6.20 2.08
N SER A 19 -15.79 -7.20 2.91
CA SER A 19 -16.57 -8.44 2.98
C SER A 19 -16.48 -9.09 4.36
N LYS A 20 -17.12 -10.26 4.53
CA LYS A 20 -16.99 -11.12 5.72
C LYS A 20 -16.04 -12.31 5.50
N ASP A 21 -15.43 -12.43 4.32
CA ASP A 21 -14.50 -13.53 4.02
C ASP A 21 -13.19 -13.32 4.78
N GLU A 22 -12.73 -14.32 5.53
CA GLU A 22 -11.47 -14.24 6.27
C GLU A 22 -10.25 -14.09 5.36
N LYS A 23 -10.37 -14.44 4.06
CA LYS A 23 -9.31 -14.27 3.05
C LYS A 23 -9.23 -12.84 2.51
N ASP A 24 -10.19 -11.98 2.84
CA ASP A 24 -10.17 -10.57 2.49
C ASP A 24 -9.10 -9.84 3.32
N LEU A 25 -8.19 -9.14 2.65
CA LEU A 25 -7.13 -8.35 3.29
C LEU A 25 -7.65 -7.38 4.36
N SER A 26 -8.87 -6.85 4.18
CA SER A 26 -9.48 -5.93 5.14
C SER A 26 -9.95 -6.60 6.43
N ASN A 27 -9.97 -7.92 6.47
CA ASN A 27 -10.34 -8.72 7.64
C ASN A 27 -9.12 -9.28 8.40
N ALA A 28 -7.91 -8.90 8.02
CA ALA A 28 -6.70 -9.24 8.78
C ALA A 28 -6.81 -8.78 10.25
N LYS A 29 -6.35 -9.62 11.18
CA LYS A 29 -6.50 -9.39 12.63
C LYS A 29 -5.53 -8.33 13.16
N ASN A 30 -4.36 -8.23 12.53
CA ASN A 30 -3.28 -7.33 12.90
C ASN A 30 -2.40 -7.03 11.68
N THR A 31 -1.51 -6.05 11.84
CA THR A 31 -0.59 -5.62 10.78
C THR A 31 0.28 -6.75 10.24
N GLU A 32 0.71 -7.69 11.08
CA GLU A 32 1.56 -8.81 10.63
C GLU A 32 0.78 -9.78 9.72
N ASP A 33 -0.44 -10.15 10.13
CA ASP A 33 -1.33 -10.99 9.33
C ASP A 33 -1.68 -10.33 7.99
N PHE A 34 -1.91 -9.02 8.00
CA PHE A 34 -2.11 -8.24 6.80
C PHE A 34 -0.92 -8.31 5.84
N LEU A 35 0.30 -8.15 6.35
CA LEU A 35 1.51 -8.21 5.54
C LEU A 35 1.74 -9.60 4.95
N LYS A 36 1.43 -10.66 5.72
CA LYS A 36 1.46 -12.05 5.21
C LYS A 36 0.45 -12.25 4.08
N MET A 37 -0.79 -11.82 4.28
CA MET A 37 -1.84 -11.91 3.26
C MET A 37 -1.52 -11.07 2.03
N PHE A 38 -1.03 -9.84 2.22
CA PHE A 38 -0.62 -8.95 1.13
C PHE A 38 0.53 -9.58 0.34
N GLY A 39 1.51 -10.15 1.03
CA GLY A 39 2.57 -10.92 0.43
C GLY A 39 2.06 -12.05 -0.46
N ALA A 40 1.11 -12.84 0.02
CA ALA A 40 0.48 -13.90 -0.78
C ALA A 40 -0.23 -13.36 -2.03
N VAL A 41 -0.86 -12.17 -1.96
CA VAL A 41 -1.44 -11.49 -3.14
C VAL A 41 -0.36 -11.11 -4.15
N VAL A 42 0.78 -10.59 -3.70
CA VAL A 42 1.93 -10.29 -4.57
C VAL A 42 2.49 -11.57 -5.20
N ASP A 43 2.58 -12.66 -4.43
CA ASP A 43 3.03 -13.97 -4.94
C ASP A 43 2.08 -14.52 -6.00
N ASN A 44 0.78 -14.36 -5.83
CA ASN A 44 -0.23 -14.78 -6.80
C ASN A 44 -0.20 -13.94 -8.09
N GLY A 45 0.06 -12.63 -7.98
CA GLY A 45 0.15 -11.73 -9.14
C GLY A 45 1.47 -11.85 -9.91
N THR A 46 2.56 -12.18 -9.22
CA THR A 46 3.92 -12.15 -9.79
C THR A 46 4.11 -13.07 -11.01
N PRO A 47 3.63 -14.32 -11.06
CA PRO A 47 3.77 -15.19 -12.23
C PRO A 47 3.23 -14.58 -13.54
N TYR A 48 2.19 -13.76 -13.43
CA TYR A 48 1.53 -13.15 -14.59
C TYR A 48 2.23 -11.89 -15.09
N LEU A 49 3.00 -11.20 -14.23
CA LEU A 49 3.78 -10.03 -14.65
C LEU A 49 5.02 -10.47 -15.44
N GLU A 50 5.19 -9.93 -16.65
CA GLU A 50 6.37 -10.22 -17.45
C GLU A 50 7.68 -9.79 -16.78
N LYS A 51 8.76 -10.49 -17.10
CA LYS A 51 10.12 -10.15 -16.63
C LYS A 51 10.50 -8.76 -17.13
N GLY A 52 11.14 -7.96 -16.26
CA GLY A 52 11.55 -6.59 -16.60
C GLY A 52 10.41 -5.56 -16.62
N ARG A 53 9.16 -5.98 -16.37
CA ARG A 53 8.00 -5.08 -16.30
C ARG A 53 7.72 -4.56 -14.89
N TYR A 54 6.77 -3.64 -14.80
CA TYR A 54 6.59 -2.81 -13.62
C TYR A 54 5.36 -3.21 -12.79
N PHE A 55 5.48 -3.00 -11.49
CA PHE A 55 4.42 -3.16 -10.51
C PHE A 55 4.30 -1.84 -9.74
N ALA A 56 3.11 -1.24 -9.70
CA ALA A 56 2.79 -0.11 -8.86
C ALA A 56 1.96 -0.56 -7.64
N LEU A 57 2.44 -0.22 -6.45
CA LEU A 57 1.68 -0.32 -5.20
C LEU A 57 1.20 1.07 -4.82
N VAL A 58 -0.10 1.25 -4.77
CA VAL A 58 -0.73 2.46 -4.23
C VAL A 58 -1.14 2.13 -2.80
N ILE A 59 -0.61 2.84 -1.80
CA ILE A 59 -0.93 2.58 -0.40
C ILE A 59 -0.53 3.78 0.48
N GLY A 60 -1.24 3.96 1.57
CA GLY A 60 -1.02 4.99 2.58
C GLY A 60 -0.76 4.35 3.93
N ASP A 61 -0.40 5.18 4.88
CA ASP A 61 -0.15 4.74 6.25
C ASP A 61 -1.46 4.61 7.04
N LYS A 62 -1.38 3.95 8.19
CA LYS A 62 -2.52 3.75 9.10
C LYS A 62 -2.25 4.47 10.40
N TYR A 63 -3.29 5.07 10.98
CA TYR A 63 -3.24 5.57 12.35
C TYR A 63 -4.12 4.67 13.22
N SER A 64 -3.57 4.14 14.31
CA SER A 64 -4.26 3.17 15.16
C SER A 64 -3.79 3.31 16.60
N LYS A 65 -4.72 3.35 17.55
CA LYS A 65 -4.42 3.43 19.00
C LYS A 65 -3.43 4.56 19.39
N GLY A 66 -3.49 5.70 18.71
CA GLY A 66 -2.61 6.84 18.99
C GLY A 66 -1.26 6.80 18.26
N GLU A 67 -0.99 5.75 17.47
CA GLU A 67 0.30 5.56 16.80
C GLU A 67 0.17 5.62 15.28
N TRP A 68 1.21 6.18 14.65
CA TRP A 68 1.39 6.13 13.20
C TRP A 68 2.05 4.81 12.80
N ILE A 69 1.32 4.01 12.04
CA ILE A 69 1.81 2.75 11.48
C ILE A 69 2.22 3.03 10.03
N PRO A 70 3.53 2.94 9.69
CA PRO A 70 4.04 3.19 8.34
C PRO A 70 3.74 2.00 7.40
N LEU A 71 2.45 1.66 7.28
CA LEU A 71 1.95 0.50 6.56
C LEU A 71 2.41 0.49 5.10
N GLY A 72 2.51 1.66 4.47
CA GLY A 72 2.99 1.74 3.10
C GLY A 72 4.41 1.23 2.95
N PHE A 73 5.29 1.58 3.90
CA PHE A 73 6.67 1.10 3.92
C PHE A 73 6.77 -0.37 4.30
N TYR A 74 5.89 -0.89 5.16
CA TYR A 74 5.86 -2.32 5.45
C TYR A 74 5.46 -3.14 4.22
N CYS A 75 4.44 -2.72 3.48
CA CYS A 75 4.09 -3.34 2.21
C CYS A 75 5.22 -3.20 1.17
N MET A 76 5.91 -2.06 1.13
CA MET A 76 7.12 -1.90 0.30
C MET A 76 8.15 -3.01 0.58
N GLN A 77 8.45 -3.26 1.85
CA GLN A 77 9.39 -4.30 2.25
C GLN A 77 8.91 -5.70 1.85
N GLU A 78 7.61 -5.98 1.96
CA GLU A 78 7.04 -7.24 1.46
C GLU A 78 7.26 -7.44 -0.04
N VAL A 79 7.13 -6.39 -0.85
CA VAL A 79 7.42 -6.47 -2.29
C VAL A 79 8.92 -6.69 -2.54
N LEU A 80 9.80 -6.01 -1.79
CA LEU A 80 11.25 -6.14 -1.93
C LEU A 80 11.76 -7.55 -1.56
N LYS A 81 11.19 -8.19 -0.53
CA LYS A 81 11.49 -9.58 -0.15
C LYS A 81 11.28 -10.57 -1.31
N ARG A 82 10.42 -10.23 -2.27
CA ARG A 82 10.09 -11.04 -3.47
C ARG A 82 11.00 -10.75 -4.67
N GLY A 83 12.10 -10.03 -4.45
CA GLY A 83 13.13 -9.81 -5.46
C GLY A 83 12.81 -8.71 -6.48
N TYR A 84 11.78 -7.90 -6.24
CA TYR A 84 11.52 -6.69 -7.01
C TYR A 84 12.57 -5.61 -6.71
N LEU A 85 12.79 -4.72 -7.67
CA LEU A 85 13.63 -3.54 -7.51
C LEU A 85 12.73 -2.31 -7.33
N LEU A 86 12.88 -1.57 -6.23
CA LEU A 86 12.24 -0.27 -6.08
C LEU A 86 12.87 0.72 -7.07
N LYS A 87 12.02 1.41 -7.83
CA LYS A 87 12.42 2.41 -8.84
C LYS A 87 12.04 3.82 -8.45
N SER A 88 10.92 4.01 -7.76
CA SER A 88 10.49 5.31 -7.27
C SER A 88 9.46 5.17 -6.16
N ILE A 89 9.42 6.17 -5.27
CA ILE A 89 8.34 6.42 -4.33
C ILE A 89 7.74 7.76 -4.70
N ILE A 90 6.52 7.76 -5.22
CA ILE A 90 5.78 8.98 -5.56
C ILE A 90 4.88 9.32 -4.38
N VAL A 91 4.95 10.55 -3.90
CA VAL A 91 4.07 11.07 -2.85
C VAL A 91 2.91 11.81 -3.49
N LYS A 92 1.73 11.20 -3.46
CA LYS A 92 0.49 11.80 -3.96
C LYS A 92 -0.12 12.64 -2.84
N ASN A 93 0.11 13.96 -2.89
CA ASN A 93 -0.46 14.90 -1.94
C ASN A 93 -1.93 15.19 -2.25
N PHE A 94 -2.77 15.19 -1.22
CA PHE A 94 -4.17 15.57 -1.26
C PHE A 94 -4.33 16.97 -0.68
N GLU A 95 -4.48 17.99 -1.52
CA GLU A 95 -4.68 19.37 -1.03
C GLU A 95 -6.15 19.69 -0.74
N GLU A 96 -7.07 19.24 -1.60
CA GLU A 96 -8.52 19.38 -1.46
C GLU A 96 -9.25 18.14 -1.99
N THR A 97 -10.08 17.52 -1.15
CA THR A 97 -11.14 16.62 -1.61
C THR A 97 -12.45 17.41 -1.60
N ARG A 98 -13.29 17.28 -2.64
CA ARG A 98 -14.57 18.03 -2.76
C ARG A 98 -15.43 17.96 -1.48
N ALA A 99 -15.36 16.85 -0.74
CA ALA A 99 -16.10 16.63 0.51
C ALA A 99 -15.58 17.42 1.73
N LYS A 100 -14.34 17.94 1.71
CA LYS A 100 -13.68 18.54 2.89
C LYS A 100 -13.44 20.06 2.80
N ARG A 101 -13.89 20.72 1.71
CA ARG A 101 -13.59 22.15 1.46
C ARG A 101 -14.05 23.08 2.60
N ASN A 102 -15.20 22.79 3.23
CA ASN A 102 -15.74 23.60 4.33
C ASN A 102 -15.50 23.02 5.73
N GLN A 103 -14.76 21.90 5.87
CA GLN A 103 -14.52 21.25 7.18
C GLN A 103 -13.03 21.18 7.56
N LYS A 104 -12.13 21.79 6.77
CA LYS A 104 -10.67 21.70 6.93
C LYS A 104 -10.22 22.15 8.33
N GLU A 105 -10.80 23.24 8.83
CA GLU A 105 -10.51 23.78 10.17
C GLU A 105 -11.02 22.87 11.31
N LEU A 106 -12.20 22.27 11.16
CA LEU A 106 -12.75 21.35 12.17
C LEU A 106 -11.92 20.07 12.29
N TRP A 107 -11.48 19.49 11.17
CA TRP A 107 -10.61 18.32 11.17
C TRP A 107 -9.22 18.67 11.71
N ARG A 108 -8.68 19.86 11.38
CA ARG A 108 -7.41 20.36 11.93
C ARG A 108 -7.46 20.54 13.44
N TYR A 109 -8.54 21.13 13.95
CA TYR A 109 -8.77 21.27 15.38
C TYR A 109 -8.86 19.90 16.08
N ARG A 110 -9.66 18.96 15.54
CA ARG A 110 -9.78 17.60 16.09
C ARG A 110 -8.47 16.83 16.07
N ALA A 111 -7.66 17.00 15.03
CA ALA A 111 -6.34 16.40 14.92
C ALA A 111 -5.36 16.95 15.98
N LEU A 112 -5.34 18.26 16.18
CA LEU A 112 -4.52 18.92 17.19
C LEU A 112 -4.94 18.52 18.62
N VAL A 113 -6.25 18.55 18.92
CA VAL A 113 -6.77 18.16 20.23
C VAL A 113 -6.63 16.65 20.48
N GLY A 114 -6.78 15.83 19.44
CA GLY A 114 -6.68 14.38 19.52
C GLY A 114 -5.27 13.83 19.40
N GLY A 115 -4.24 14.68 19.22
CA GLY A 115 -2.84 14.27 19.12
C GLY A 115 -2.50 13.42 17.89
N PHE A 116 -3.28 13.51 16.80
CA PHE A 116 -3.08 12.71 15.58
C PHE A 116 -2.85 13.59 14.36
N TYR A 117 -2.12 13.07 13.37
CA TYR A 117 -1.88 13.78 12.11
C TYR A 117 -2.97 13.48 11.08
N ILE A 118 -3.39 14.48 10.31
CA ILE A 118 -4.37 14.29 9.23
C ILE A 118 -3.66 13.73 8.01
N PHE A 119 -4.06 12.54 7.56
CA PHE A 119 -3.61 11.99 6.29
C PHE A 119 -3.84 12.97 5.14
N LYS A 120 -2.73 13.40 4.54
CA LYS A 120 -2.69 14.30 3.38
C LYS A 120 -1.94 13.71 2.21
N HIS A 121 -1.48 12.48 2.32
CA HIS A 121 -0.72 11.83 1.27
C HIS A 121 -1.00 10.34 1.20
N GLU A 122 -0.73 9.80 0.03
CA GLU A 122 -0.66 8.39 -0.27
C GLU A 122 0.60 8.14 -1.09
N TYR A 123 1.19 6.96 -0.95
CA TYR A 123 2.35 6.57 -1.73
C TYR A 123 1.93 5.81 -2.97
N ILE A 124 2.60 6.08 -4.09
CA ILE A 124 2.63 5.20 -5.27
C ILE A 124 4.06 4.72 -5.42
N MET A 125 4.31 3.47 -5.04
CA MET A 125 5.62 2.85 -5.07
C MET A 125 5.76 2.05 -6.37
N LEU A 126 6.73 2.41 -7.19
CA LEU A 126 7.00 1.77 -8.47
C LEU A 126 8.14 0.79 -8.32
N PHE A 127 7.87 -0.47 -8.67
CA PHE A 127 8.81 -1.57 -8.66
C PHE A 127 9.05 -2.11 -10.07
N LYS A 128 10.21 -2.70 -10.30
CA LYS A 128 10.54 -3.47 -11.52
C LYS A 128 10.79 -4.92 -11.14
N LYS A 129 10.06 -5.84 -11.77
CA LYS A 129 10.35 -7.28 -11.66
C LYS A 129 11.70 -7.55 -12.31
N LYS A 130 12.63 -8.22 -11.60
CA LYS A 130 13.93 -8.57 -12.18
C LYS A 130 13.72 -9.35 -13.49
N GLY A 131 14.44 -8.94 -14.52
CA GLY A 131 14.75 -9.84 -15.62
C GLY A 131 15.71 -10.88 -15.07
N GLY A 132 15.48 -12.16 -15.31
CA GLY A 132 16.55 -13.12 -15.04
C GLY A 132 17.67 -12.81 -16.02
N ASP A 133 18.78 -12.28 -15.53
CA ASP A 133 19.97 -12.13 -16.37
C ASP A 133 20.45 -13.54 -16.73
N LYS A 134 20.70 -13.77 -18.02
CA LYS A 134 21.25 -15.03 -18.54
C LYS A 134 22.73 -15.24 -18.12
N HIS A 135 23.26 -14.49 -17.15
CA HIS A 135 24.68 -14.46 -16.80
C HIS A 135 25.02 -14.83 -15.35
N ASP A 136 24.03 -15.18 -14.51
CA ASP A 136 24.29 -15.69 -13.15
C ASP A 136 24.18 -17.23 -13.07
N ARG A 137 24.76 -17.95 -14.04
CA ARG A 137 24.97 -19.41 -13.96
C ARG A 137 26.41 -19.75 -14.30
#